data_AF-A0A1U7ITV2-F1
#
_entry.id   AF-A0A1U7ITV2-F1
#
_cell.length_a   1.000
_cell.length_b   1.000
_cell.length_c   1.000
_cell.angle_alpha   90.00
_cell.angle_beta   90.00
_cell.angle_gamma   90.00
#
_symmetry.space_group_name_H-M   'P 1'
#
loop_
_entity.id
_entity.type
_entity.pdbx_description
1 polymer ?
#
loop_
_entity_poly.entity_id
_entity_poly.type
_entity_poly.pdbx_seq_one_letter_code
_entity_poly.pdbx_strand_id
1 'polypeptide(L)'
;MPIGIREDIAYIMLKKISETDSGKGMHQVSFDESDFVGREITPAEFLGHLDYLNQKQYINAEFSGNAYGNQEDVPDAINPKEVDIRIANTYGAPDGPLPHLITFKKAELTEKGRKILAEMEANPPESLQKGSAVPIASKDMPFLQKVMLKAGLSEPYDARDLTEVVYRVMRDLMTTDAADRVAAELHEEAMPTEDKALQMEISDLWKDTNPIVGFLSRVRPPWQGPGIFKINDDRFLFRVANEGGMPPNVDREQVVKAVFSATKDELSQERIAEIATWLPGRVRQLWEEA
;
A
#
# COMPACT_ATOMS: atom_id res chain seq x y z
N MET A 1 -21.39 -13.29 -8.31
CA MET A 1 -21.01 -12.39 -9.44
C MET A 1 -19.90 -13.05 -10.23
N PRO A 2 -19.81 -12.91 -11.56
CA PRO A 2 -18.66 -13.41 -12.30
C PRO A 2 -17.41 -12.62 -11.91
N ILE A 3 -16.37 -13.30 -11.45
CA ILE A 3 -15.08 -12.69 -11.10
C ILE A 3 -14.41 -12.26 -12.42
N GLY A 4 -14.10 -10.98 -12.56
CA GLY A 4 -13.36 -10.48 -13.72
C GLY A 4 -11.91 -10.95 -13.65
N ILE A 5 -11.46 -11.72 -14.65
CA ILE A 5 -10.08 -12.19 -14.71
C ILE A 5 -9.19 -11.05 -15.19
N ARG A 6 -8.20 -10.71 -14.38
CA ARG A 6 -7.21 -9.67 -14.63
C ARG A 6 -5.90 -10.30 -15.11
N GLU A 7 -5.39 -9.82 -16.24
CA GLU A 7 -4.22 -10.39 -16.91
C GLU A 7 -2.91 -10.13 -16.16
N ASP A 8 -2.80 -9.00 -15.46
CA ASP A 8 -1.65 -8.67 -14.61
C ASP A 8 -1.52 -9.61 -13.41
N ILE A 9 -2.64 -9.90 -12.74
CA ILE A 9 -2.70 -10.86 -11.63
C ILE A 9 -2.37 -12.28 -12.11
N ALA A 10 -2.97 -12.69 -13.23
CA ALA A 10 -2.69 -13.99 -13.84
C ALA A 10 -1.20 -14.14 -14.21
N TYR A 11 -0.59 -13.09 -14.77
CA TYR A 11 0.84 -13.06 -15.09
C TYR A 11 1.71 -13.24 -13.85
N ILE A 12 1.44 -12.49 -12.77
CA ILE A 12 2.19 -12.57 -11.51
C ILE A 12 2.11 -14.00 -10.93
N MET A 13 0.90 -14.58 -10.90
CA MET A 13 0.69 -15.94 -10.40
C MET A 13 1.47 -16.98 -11.20
N LEU A 14 1.37 -16.93 -12.54
CA LEU A 14 2.09 -17.86 -13.42
C LEU A 14 3.60 -17.71 -13.29
N LYS A 15 4.09 -16.46 -13.24
CA LYS A 15 5.52 -16.18 -13.09
C LYS A 15 6.06 -16.72 -11.77
N LYS A 16 5.37 -16.46 -10.65
CA LYS A 16 5.80 -16.94 -9.33
C LYS A 16 5.83 -18.46 -9.26
N ILE A 17 4.80 -19.14 -9.80
CA ILE A 17 4.79 -20.61 -9.91
C ILE A 17 5.95 -21.11 -10.80
N SER A 18 6.35 -20.36 -11.82
CA SER A 18 7.50 -20.73 -12.68
C SER A 18 8.83 -20.57 -11.98
N GLU A 19 9.00 -19.53 -11.18
CA GLU A 19 10.26 -19.24 -10.47
C GLU A 19 10.52 -20.25 -9.35
N THR A 20 9.45 -20.81 -8.77
CA THR A 20 9.52 -21.88 -7.78
C THR A 20 9.57 -23.29 -8.40
N ASP A 21 9.43 -23.40 -9.73
CA ASP A 21 9.48 -24.68 -10.44
C ASP A 21 10.91 -25.23 -10.49
N SER A 22 11.12 -26.30 -9.73
CA SER A 22 12.40 -27.03 -9.69
C SER A 22 12.49 -28.16 -10.73
N GLY A 23 11.52 -28.23 -11.66
CA GLY A 23 11.45 -29.24 -12.72
C GLY A 23 11.05 -30.63 -12.22
N LYS A 24 10.53 -30.74 -11.00
CA LYS A 24 10.14 -32.00 -10.33
C LYS A 24 8.68 -32.02 -9.89
N GLY A 25 7.79 -31.56 -10.77
CA GLY A 25 6.35 -31.62 -10.58
C GLY A 25 5.80 -30.59 -9.58
N MET A 26 4.61 -30.86 -9.02
CA MET A 26 3.95 -29.98 -8.06
C MET A 26 4.86 -29.59 -6.88
N HIS A 27 5.05 -28.28 -6.71
CA HIS A 27 5.89 -27.70 -5.68
C HIS A 27 5.09 -26.69 -4.86
N GLN A 28 5.54 -26.43 -3.63
CA GLN A 28 4.88 -25.47 -2.75
C GLN A 28 5.15 -24.05 -3.25
N VAL A 29 4.08 -23.28 -3.41
CA VAL A 29 4.17 -21.86 -3.80
C VAL A 29 3.43 -21.06 -2.73
N SER A 30 4.12 -20.13 -2.08
CA SER A 30 3.51 -19.18 -1.17
C SER A 30 3.29 -17.86 -1.89
N PHE A 31 2.11 -17.28 -1.71
CA PHE A 31 1.77 -15.96 -2.21
C PHE A 31 1.62 -15.02 -1.03
N ASP A 32 2.28 -13.87 -1.12
CA ASP A 32 2.23 -12.81 -0.13
C ASP A 32 1.68 -11.54 -0.78
N GLU A 33 1.16 -10.61 0.01
CA GLU A 33 0.65 -9.32 -0.50
C GLU A 33 1.70 -8.54 -1.30
N SER A 34 2.98 -8.74 -0.98
CA SER A 34 4.13 -8.15 -1.68
C SER A 34 4.33 -8.68 -3.11
N ASP A 35 3.70 -9.78 -3.51
CA ASP A 35 3.74 -10.25 -4.90
C ASP A 35 2.81 -9.43 -5.81
N PHE A 36 1.73 -8.90 -5.23
CA PHE A 36 0.67 -8.17 -5.94
C PHE A 36 0.79 -6.66 -5.73
N VAL A 37 2.01 -6.18 -5.47
CA VAL A 37 2.28 -4.76 -5.22
C VAL A 37 1.74 -3.87 -6.34
N GLY A 38 1.05 -2.81 -5.95
CA GLY A 38 0.40 -1.87 -6.88
C GLY A 38 -0.91 -2.41 -7.44
N ARG A 39 -1.44 -3.51 -6.91
CA ARG A 39 -2.69 -4.14 -7.36
C ARG A 39 -3.55 -4.47 -6.16
N GLU A 40 -4.67 -3.76 -6.02
CA GLU A 40 -5.69 -4.17 -5.06
C GLU A 40 -6.24 -5.53 -5.49
N ILE A 41 -6.16 -6.53 -4.61
CA ILE A 41 -6.78 -7.84 -4.84
C ILE A 41 -7.33 -8.36 -3.52
N THR A 42 -8.61 -8.70 -3.53
CA THR A 42 -9.24 -9.35 -2.38
C THR A 42 -8.88 -10.85 -2.36
N PRO A 43 -8.91 -11.51 -1.19
CA PRO A 43 -8.70 -12.97 -1.13
C PRO A 43 -9.65 -13.77 -2.04
N ALA A 44 -10.89 -13.31 -2.21
CA ALA A 44 -11.88 -13.94 -3.08
C ALA A 44 -11.49 -13.82 -4.57
N GLU A 45 -11.00 -12.66 -4.99
CA GLU A 45 -10.48 -12.46 -6.34
C GLU A 45 -9.23 -13.30 -6.57
N PHE A 46 -8.28 -13.30 -5.62
CA PHE A 46 -7.07 -14.13 -5.69
C PHE A 46 -7.40 -15.62 -5.93
N LEU A 47 -8.32 -16.18 -5.13
CA LEU A 47 -8.77 -17.56 -5.31
C LEU A 47 -9.49 -17.77 -6.65
N GLY A 48 -10.30 -16.80 -7.09
CA GLY A 48 -10.95 -16.84 -8.39
C GLY A 48 -9.97 -16.89 -9.57
N HIS A 49 -8.84 -16.18 -9.47
CA HIS A 49 -7.79 -16.23 -10.49
C HIS A 49 -7.05 -17.57 -10.48
N LEU A 50 -6.72 -18.10 -9.29
CA LEU A 50 -6.11 -19.44 -9.18
C LEU A 50 -7.02 -20.55 -9.73
N ASP A 51 -8.30 -20.51 -9.39
CA ASP A 51 -9.30 -21.45 -9.90
C ASP A 51 -9.42 -21.33 -11.43
N TYR A 52 -9.48 -20.11 -11.97
CA TYR A 52 -9.47 -19.88 -13.41
C TYR A 52 -8.23 -20.48 -14.09
N LEU A 53 -7.02 -20.22 -13.55
CA LEU A 53 -5.78 -20.76 -14.11
C LEU A 53 -5.77 -22.29 -14.11
N ASN A 54 -6.30 -22.90 -13.05
CA ASN A 54 -6.43 -24.34 -12.92
C ASN A 54 -7.47 -24.92 -13.90
N GLN A 55 -8.67 -24.31 -14.00
CA GLN A 55 -9.72 -24.73 -14.94
C GLN A 55 -9.31 -24.60 -16.41
N LYS A 56 -8.53 -23.57 -16.73
CA LYS A 56 -7.97 -23.39 -18.09
C LYS A 56 -6.75 -24.27 -18.36
N GLN A 57 -6.36 -25.09 -17.38
CA GLN A 57 -5.21 -26.00 -17.44
C GLN A 57 -3.90 -25.25 -17.71
N TYR A 58 -3.76 -24.03 -17.22
CA TYR A 58 -2.47 -23.32 -17.22
C TYR A 58 -1.60 -23.79 -16.07
N ILE A 59 -2.22 -24.10 -14.94
CA ILE A 59 -1.56 -24.72 -13.78
C ILE A 59 -2.28 -26.02 -13.43
N ASN A 60 -1.57 -26.93 -12.78
CA ASN A 60 -2.18 -27.95 -11.95
C ASN A 60 -2.00 -27.52 -10.50
N ALA A 61 -3.09 -27.26 -9.77
CA ALA A 61 -3.04 -26.78 -8.40
C ALA A 61 -3.69 -27.78 -7.42
N GLU A 62 -3.06 -27.96 -6.26
CA GLU A 62 -3.61 -28.69 -5.13
C GLU A 62 -4.16 -27.71 -4.09
N PHE A 63 -5.46 -27.82 -3.82
CA PHE A 63 -6.15 -27.07 -2.77
C PHE A 63 -6.54 -28.01 -1.63
N SER A 64 -6.52 -27.50 -0.40
CA SER A 64 -7.15 -28.16 0.74
C SER A 64 -8.22 -27.28 1.35
N GLY A 65 -9.22 -27.90 1.99
CA GLY A 65 -10.35 -27.18 2.61
C GLY A 65 -11.67 -27.60 2.00
N ASN A 66 -12.77 -27.16 2.60
CA ASN A 66 -14.11 -27.45 2.11
C ASN A 66 -14.74 -26.15 1.60
N ALA A 67 -14.93 -26.05 0.28
CA ALA A 67 -15.60 -24.91 -0.35
C ALA A 67 -17.08 -24.74 0.10
N TYR A 68 -17.64 -25.74 0.78
CA TYR A 68 -19.02 -25.79 1.28
C TYR A 68 -19.12 -26.32 2.73
N GLY A 69 -18.11 -26.07 3.57
CA GLY A 69 -18.05 -26.57 4.96
C GLY A 69 -19.24 -26.15 5.82
N ASN A 70 -19.75 -27.08 6.64
CA ASN A 70 -20.81 -26.80 7.61
C ASN A 70 -20.20 -26.42 8.97
N GLN A 71 -21.00 -25.81 9.86
CA GLN A 71 -20.61 -25.40 11.23
C GLN A 71 -20.00 -26.54 12.08
N GLU A 72 -20.25 -27.80 11.73
CA GLU A 72 -19.73 -29.00 12.39
C GLU A 72 -18.25 -29.30 12.04
N ASP A 73 -17.72 -28.69 10.97
CA ASP A 73 -16.35 -28.86 10.49
C ASP A 73 -15.35 -27.90 11.18
N VAL A 74 -15.83 -27.07 12.13
CA VAL A 74 -15.02 -26.11 12.88
C VAL A 74 -14.39 -26.81 14.08
N PRO A 75 -13.06 -26.98 14.15
CA PRO A 75 -12.42 -27.54 15.33
C PRO A 75 -12.49 -26.52 16.48
N ASP A 76 -12.95 -26.97 17.66
CA ASP A 76 -12.92 -26.17 18.89
C ASP A 76 -11.47 -25.70 19.16
N ALA A 77 -11.30 -24.39 19.25
CA ALA A 77 -9.98 -23.77 19.37
C ALA A 77 -9.25 -24.23 20.65
N ILE A 78 -8.02 -24.70 20.49
CA ILE A 78 -6.75 -24.17 21.07
C ILE A 78 -5.65 -25.20 20.76
N ASN A 79 -4.75 -24.87 19.83
CA ASN A 79 -3.44 -25.52 19.77
C ASN A 79 -2.34 -24.47 19.55
N PRO A 80 -1.57 -24.08 20.58
CA PRO A 80 -0.61 -22.97 20.52
C PRO A 80 0.68 -23.27 19.72
N LYS A 81 0.72 -24.34 18.90
CA LYS A 81 1.92 -24.78 18.19
C LYS A 81 1.82 -24.79 16.66
N GLU A 82 0.72 -24.31 16.09
CA GLU A 82 0.64 -24.02 14.65
C GLU A 82 0.72 -22.51 14.46
N VAL A 83 1.86 -22.05 13.95
CA VAL A 83 2.02 -20.67 13.50
C VAL A 83 1.35 -20.58 12.14
N ASP A 84 0.06 -20.23 12.14
CA ASP A 84 -0.63 -19.74 10.96
C ASP A 84 -1.66 -18.72 11.42
N ILE A 85 -1.69 -17.57 10.77
CA ILE A 85 -2.41 -16.38 11.23
C ILE A 85 -3.91 -16.65 11.11
N ARG A 86 -4.63 -16.75 12.25
CA ARG A 86 -6.09 -16.97 12.30
C ARG A 86 -6.77 -15.67 12.73
N ILE A 87 -7.59 -15.07 11.87
CA ILE A 87 -8.48 -13.95 12.21
C ILE A 87 -9.91 -14.49 12.29
N ALA A 88 -10.50 -14.46 13.47
CA ALA A 88 -11.89 -14.82 13.70
C ALA A 88 -12.76 -13.56 13.52
N ASN A 89 -13.58 -13.52 12.46
CA ASN A 89 -14.62 -12.49 12.34
C ASN A 89 -15.91 -12.98 13.01
N THR A 90 -16.47 -12.12 13.86
CA THR A 90 -17.73 -12.32 14.58
C THR A 90 -18.92 -12.28 13.60
N TYR A 91 -20.01 -12.97 13.95
CA TYR A 91 -21.28 -12.98 13.19
C TYR A 91 -21.76 -11.55 12.89
N GLY A 92 -21.85 -11.18 11.60
CA GLY A 92 -22.42 -9.90 11.14
C GLY A 92 -21.63 -9.12 10.07
N ALA A 93 -20.51 -9.63 9.55
CA ALA A 93 -19.75 -8.97 8.49
C ALA A 93 -20.55 -8.92 7.16
N PRO A 94 -20.38 -7.87 6.33
CA PRO A 94 -21.06 -7.72 5.03
C PRO A 94 -20.85 -8.87 4.04
N ASP A 95 -19.87 -9.75 4.30
CA ASP A 95 -19.54 -10.93 3.49
C ASP A 95 -20.24 -12.24 3.94
N GLY A 96 -21.16 -12.19 4.92
CA GLY A 96 -21.94 -13.36 5.37
C GLY A 96 -21.23 -14.27 6.38
N PRO A 97 -21.93 -15.26 6.95
CA PRO A 97 -21.42 -16.01 8.09
C PRO A 97 -20.48 -17.14 7.64
N LEU A 98 -19.35 -17.23 8.35
CA LEU A 98 -18.36 -18.32 8.39
C LEU A 98 -17.35 -18.36 7.22
N PRO A 99 -16.02 -18.25 7.49
CA PRO A 99 -15.00 -18.84 6.62
C PRO A 99 -15.14 -20.38 6.67
N HIS A 100 -14.50 -21.21 5.85
CA HIS A 100 -13.22 -21.82 6.24
C HIS A 100 -12.47 -22.41 5.03
N LEU A 101 -11.49 -21.61 4.58
CA LEU A 101 -10.11 -22.00 4.28
C LEU A 101 -9.91 -22.99 3.13
N ILE A 102 -10.19 -22.55 1.90
CA ILE A 102 -9.50 -23.10 0.73
C ILE A 102 -8.06 -22.61 0.79
N THR A 103 -7.15 -23.48 1.20
CA THR A 103 -5.71 -23.22 1.21
C THR A 103 -5.10 -23.78 -0.06
N PHE A 104 -4.49 -22.91 -0.84
CA PHE A 104 -3.62 -23.30 -1.94
C PHE A 104 -2.31 -23.88 -1.37
N LYS A 105 -1.96 -25.11 -1.76
CA LYS A 105 -0.80 -25.83 -1.21
C LYS A 105 0.37 -25.86 -2.18
N LYS A 106 0.09 -26.31 -3.40
CA LYS A 106 1.12 -26.58 -4.40
C LYS A 106 0.57 -26.30 -5.78
N ALA A 107 1.44 -25.90 -6.69
CA ALA A 107 1.14 -25.90 -8.10
C ALA A 107 2.34 -26.33 -8.94
N GLU A 108 2.05 -26.67 -10.18
CA GLU A 108 3.02 -26.74 -11.26
C GLU A 108 2.43 -26.05 -12.50
N LEU A 109 3.31 -25.50 -13.34
CA LEU A 109 2.88 -25.06 -14.67
C LEU A 109 2.69 -26.27 -15.57
N THR A 110 1.58 -26.27 -16.29
CA THR A 110 1.40 -27.17 -17.41
C THR A 110 2.21 -26.67 -18.62
N GLU A 111 2.31 -27.49 -19.65
CA GLU A 111 2.90 -27.05 -20.92
C GLU A 111 2.17 -25.84 -21.53
N LYS A 112 0.84 -25.80 -21.36
CA LYS A 112 0.00 -24.68 -21.79
C LYS A 112 0.27 -23.43 -20.95
N GLY A 113 0.48 -23.60 -19.65
CA GLY A 113 0.90 -22.56 -18.71
C GLY A 113 2.23 -21.92 -19.09
N ARG A 114 3.24 -22.76 -19.36
CA ARG A 114 4.57 -22.29 -19.82
C ARG A 114 4.48 -21.49 -21.12
N LYS A 115 3.64 -21.94 -22.06
CA LYS A 115 3.45 -21.25 -23.33
C LYS A 115 2.78 -19.88 -23.14
N ILE A 116 1.70 -19.79 -22.37
CA ILE A 116 1.02 -18.51 -22.14
C ILE A 116 1.91 -17.55 -21.33
N LEU A 117 2.69 -18.05 -20.38
CA LEU A 117 3.67 -17.25 -19.65
C LEU A 117 4.72 -16.66 -20.60
N ALA A 118 5.30 -17.47 -21.50
CA ALA A 118 6.26 -16.99 -22.48
C ALA A 118 5.65 -15.95 -23.45
N GLU A 119 4.38 -16.12 -23.84
CA GLU A 119 3.65 -15.12 -24.63
C GLU A 119 3.45 -13.80 -23.87
N MET A 120 3.12 -13.87 -22.58
CA MET A 120 2.99 -12.70 -21.70
C MET A 120 4.33 -12.04 -21.37
N GLU A 121 5.43 -12.79 -21.31
CA GLU A 121 6.77 -12.21 -21.15
C GLU A 121 7.23 -11.46 -22.41
N ALA A 122 6.88 -11.98 -23.59
CA ALA A 122 7.15 -11.31 -24.86
C ALA A 122 6.27 -10.07 -25.06
N ASN A 123 5.03 -10.09 -24.57
CA ASN A 123 4.09 -8.97 -24.60
C ASN A 123 3.45 -8.77 -23.21
N PRO A 124 4.14 -8.06 -22.29
CA PRO A 124 3.64 -7.84 -20.93
C PRO A 124 2.26 -7.15 -20.92
N PRO A 125 1.31 -7.60 -20.08
CA PRO A 125 0.02 -6.92 -19.92
C PRO A 125 0.18 -5.43 -19.66
N GLU A 126 -0.59 -4.58 -20.34
CA GLU A 126 -0.49 -3.12 -20.20
C GLU A 126 -0.79 -2.63 -18.78
N SER A 127 -1.64 -3.36 -18.04
CA SER A 127 -1.93 -3.14 -16.62
C SER A 127 -0.73 -3.38 -15.71
N LEU A 128 0.36 -4.00 -16.19
CA LEU A 128 1.60 -4.08 -15.42
C LEU A 128 2.30 -2.72 -15.26
N GLN A 129 2.08 -1.78 -16.19
CA GLN A 129 2.70 -0.46 -16.18
C GLN A 129 1.98 0.55 -15.30
N LYS A 130 0.76 0.23 -14.85
CA LYS A 130 -0.04 1.04 -13.94
C LYS A 130 0.06 0.46 -12.52
N GLY A 131 1.03 0.93 -11.75
CA GLY A 131 1.17 0.58 -10.34
C GLY A 131 2.61 0.78 -9.86
N SER A 132 2.80 1.71 -8.92
CA SER A 132 4.10 1.95 -8.28
C SER A 132 4.53 0.69 -7.51
N ALA A 133 5.73 0.17 -7.82
CA ALA A 133 6.25 -1.13 -7.40
C ALA A 133 6.72 -1.23 -5.94
N VAL A 134 6.21 -0.37 -5.05
CA VAL A 134 6.54 -0.39 -3.62
C VAL A 134 5.34 -0.92 -2.84
N PRO A 135 5.47 -1.97 -2.01
CA PRO A 135 4.39 -2.43 -1.13
C PRO A 135 3.91 -1.30 -0.22
N ILE A 136 2.61 -1.20 0.03
CA ILE A 136 2.10 -0.41 1.15
C ILE A 136 2.26 -1.29 2.39
N ALA A 137 2.97 -0.81 3.40
CA ALA A 137 3.03 -1.54 4.66
C ALA A 137 1.64 -1.48 5.32
N SER A 138 1.09 -2.62 5.73
CA SER A 138 -0.24 -2.72 6.35
C SER A 138 -0.42 -1.78 7.55
N LYS A 139 0.68 -1.44 8.23
CA LYS A 139 0.79 -0.49 9.34
C LYS A 139 0.43 0.97 8.99
N ASP A 140 0.59 1.38 7.74
CA ASP A 140 0.32 2.77 7.31
C ASP A 140 -1.14 2.96 6.88
N MET A 141 -1.90 1.86 6.76
CA MET A 141 -3.26 1.89 6.21
C MET A 141 -4.25 2.75 7.00
N PRO A 142 -4.24 2.81 8.35
CA PRO A 142 -5.15 3.72 9.07
C PRO A 142 -4.92 5.20 8.70
N PHE A 143 -3.66 5.61 8.57
CA PHE A 143 -3.29 6.96 8.13
C PHE A 143 -3.72 7.19 6.67
N LEU A 144 -3.39 6.26 5.78
CA LEU A 144 -3.70 6.38 4.35
C LEU A 144 -5.22 6.38 4.09
N GLN A 145 -6.00 5.57 4.80
CA GLN A 145 -7.47 5.59 4.73
C GLN A 145 -8.04 6.95 5.14
N LYS A 146 -7.49 7.57 6.20
CA LYS A 146 -7.89 8.92 6.63
C LYS A 146 -7.62 9.94 5.51
N VAL A 147 -6.46 9.85 4.85
CA VAL A 147 -6.13 10.69 3.69
C VAL A 147 -7.07 10.42 2.54
N MET A 148 -7.33 9.15 2.18
CA MET A 148 -8.24 8.76 1.10
C MET A 148 -9.64 9.36 1.31
N LEU A 149 -10.22 9.17 2.49
CA LEU A 149 -11.56 9.65 2.82
C LEU A 149 -11.66 11.17 2.73
N LYS A 150 -10.67 11.90 3.26
CA LYS A 150 -10.66 13.38 3.24
C LYS A 150 -10.35 13.94 1.84
N ALA A 151 -9.50 13.27 1.07
CA ALA A 151 -9.09 13.69 -0.27
C ALA A 151 -10.03 13.23 -1.40
N GLY A 152 -10.92 12.27 -1.13
CA GLY A 152 -11.77 11.66 -2.15
C GLY A 152 -11.00 10.72 -3.10
N LEU A 153 -9.95 10.06 -2.60
CA LEU A 153 -9.16 9.09 -3.36
C LEU A 153 -9.79 7.70 -3.25
N SER A 154 -9.83 6.97 -4.36
CA SER A 154 -10.34 5.59 -4.40
C SER A 154 -9.27 4.57 -4.01
N GLU A 155 -7.99 4.88 -4.23
CA GLU A 155 -6.88 3.95 -4.07
C GLU A 155 -5.91 4.37 -2.96
N PRO A 156 -5.42 3.44 -2.11
CA PRO A 156 -4.45 3.71 -1.07
C PRO A 156 -3.05 4.00 -1.62
N TYR A 157 -2.73 3.51 -2.81
CA TYR A 157 -1.46 3.82 -3.49
C TYR A 157 -1.39 5.30 -3.88
N ASP A 158 -2.48 5.85 -4.41
CA ASP A 158 -2.57 7.29 -4.71
C ASP A 158 -2.41 8.10 -3.42
N ALA A 159 -3.05 7.67 -2.33
CA ALA A 159 -2.92 8.34 -1.04
C ALA A 159 -1.49 8.31 -0.49
N ARG A 160 -0.78 7.19 -0.64
CA ARG A 160 0.61 7.07 -0.23
C ARG A 160 1.50 7.99 -1.06
N ASP A 161 1.45 7.85 -2.38
CA ASP A 161 2.33 8.57 -3.28
C ASP A 161 2.10 10.09 -3.13
N LEU A 162 0.85 10.55 -3.03
CA LEU A 162 0.54 11.96 -2.76
C LEU A 162 1.03 12.41 -1.37
N THR A 163 0.90 11.58 -0.33
CA THR A 163 1.44 11.88 1.01
C THR A 163 2.95 12.04 0.98
N GLU A 164 3.66 11.11 0.34
CA GLU A 164 5.13 11.16 0.20
C GLU A 164 5.57 12.44 -0.51
N VAL A 165 4.86 12.85 -1.58
CA VAL A 165 5.14 14.11 -2.26
C VAL A 165 4.89 15.31 -1.36
N VAL A 166 3.74 15.37 -0.66
CA VAL A 166 3.45 16.48 0.28
C VAL A 166 4.54 16.57 1.34
N TYR A 167 4.91 15.44 1.96
CA TYR A 167 5.98 15.40 2.95
C TYR A 167 7.34 15.81 2.38
N ARG A 168 7.68 15.37 1.17
CA ARG A 168 8.91 15.79 0.50
C ARG A 168 8.96 17.30 0.30
N VAL A 169 7.87 17.90 -0.20
CA VAL A 169 7.82 19.36 -0.42
C VAL A 169 7.83 20.12 0.91
N MET A 170 7.21 19.58 1.97
CA MET A 170 7.32 20.15 3.32
C MET A 170 8.77 20.10 3.83
N ARG A 171 9.46 18.96 3.71
CA ARG A 171 10.87 18.82 4.11
C ARG A 171 11.77 19.81 3.38
N ASP A 172 11.53 20.05 2.10
CA ASP A 172 12.27 21.04 1.30
C ASP A 172 12.11 22.48 1.83
N LEU A 173 11.05 22.79 2.57
CA LEU A 173 10.81 24.12 3.16
C LEU A 173 11.55 24.36 4.47
N MET A 174 11.97 23.31 5.17
CA MET A 174 12.47 23.38 6.55
C MET A 174 13.94 22.97 6.67
N THR A 175 14.56 23.30 7.81
CA THR A 175 15.91 22.81 8.12
C THR A 175 15.88 21.31 8.41
N THR A 176 17.02 20.63 8.24
CA THR A 176 17.17 19.22 8.62
C THR A 176 16.77 18.98 10.07
N ASP A 177 17.21 19.84 11.00
CA ASP A 177 16.87 19.70 12.42
C ASP A 177 15.35 19.81 12.66
N ALA A 178 14.66 20.69 11.94
CA ALA A 178 13.20 20.81 12.04
C ALA A 178 12.51 19.57 11.46
N ALA A 179 12.98 19.08 10.31
CA ALA A 179 12.46 17.87 9.68
C ALA A 179 12.68 16.62 10.53
N ASP A 180 13.82 16.52 11.21
CA ASP A 180 14.17 15.41 12.11
C ASP A 180 13.29 15.41 13.36
N ARG A 181 12.99 16.60 13.91
CA ARG A 181 12.04 16.71 15.03
C ARG A 181 10.60 16.34 14.63
N VAL A 182 10.15 16.70 13.42
CA VAL A 182 8.86 16.22 12.88
C VAL A 182 8.88 14.70 12.76
N ALA A 183 9.95 14.14 12.22
CA ALA A 183 10.11 12.69 12.04
C ALA A 183 10.06 11.93 13.36
N ALA A 184 10.55 12.53 14.46
CA ALA A 184 10.56 11.91 15.78
C ALA A 184 9.15 11.76 16.38
N GLU A 185 8.28 12.76 16.20
CA GLU A 185 6.90 12.69 16.69
C GLU A 185 6.03 11.76 15.82
N LEU A 186 6.29 11.70 14.51
CA LEU A 186 5.65 10.72 13.61
C LEU A 186 6.10 9.26 13.84
N HIS A 187 7.03 9.04 14.78
CA HIS A 187 7.54 7.73 15.18
C HIS A 187 7.07 7.31 16.59
N GLU A 188 6.47 8.23 17.37
CA GLU A 188 5.99 7.91 18.71
C GLU A 188 4.60 7.27 18.68
N GLU A 189 4.40 6.25 19.52
CA GLU A 189 3.12 5.56 19.70
C GLU A 189 2.05 6.55 20.15
N ALA A 190 1.17 6.98 19.23
CA ALA A 190 0.09 7.91 19.55
C ALA A 190 -0.84 7.37 20.65
N MET A 191 -0.93 6.03 20.85
CA MET A 191 -1.56 5.38 21.99
C MET A 191 -0.98 3.96 22.22
N PRO A 192 -0.90 3.47 23.48
CA PRO A 192 -0.59 2.07 23.75
C PRO A 192 -1.75 1.19 23.28
N THR A 193 -1.56 0.49 22.16
CA THR A 193 -2.51 -0.48 21.61
C THR A 193 -1.81 -1.83 21.39
N GLU A 194 -2.50 -2.93 21.66
CA GLU A 194 -1.97 -4.29 21.46
C GLU A 194 -2.01 -4.74 19.99
N ASP A 195 -2.66 -3.97 19.13
CA ASP A 195 -2.74 -4.25 17.69
C ASP A 195 -1.48 -3.74 16.98
N LYS A 196 -0.60 -4.67 16.60
CA LYS A 196 0.64 -4.37 15.87
C LYS A 196 0.41 -3.76 14.48
N ALA A 197 -0.77 -3.91 13.89
CA ALA A 197 -1.12 -3.23 12.63
C ALA A 197 -1.51 -1.77 12.84
N LEU A 198 -1.83 -1.36 14.08
CA LEU A 198 -2.09 0.02 14.47
C LEU A 198 -0.83 0.73 15.02
N GLN A 199 0.33 0.05 15.04
CA GLN A 199 1.61 0.64 15.37
C GLN A 199 2.11 1.43 14.15
N MET A 200 1.70 2.70 14.11
CA MET A 200 1.94 3.63 13.00
C MET A 200 3.44 3.94 12.87
N GLU A 201 4.03 3.70 11.70
CA GLU A 201 5.36 4.24 11.36
C GLU A 201 5.24 5.26 10.22
N ILE A 202 4.37 6.27 10.39
CA ILE A 202 4.22 7.41 9.46
C ILE A 202 5.58 8.08 9.19
N SER A 203 6.52 7.94 10.13
CA SER A 203 7.92 8.33 9.95
C SER A 203 8.57 7.78 8.67
N ASP A 204 8.13 6.63 8.15
CA ASP A 204 8.65 6.04 6.91
C ASP A 204 8.20 6.83 5.69
N LEU A 205 6.91 7.20 5.63
CA LEU A 205 6.37 8.12 4.62
C LEU A 205 7.08 9.48 4.69
N TRP A 206 7.41 9.92 5.92
CA TRP A 206 8.15 11.17 6.14
C TRP A 206 9.65 11.09 5.83
N LYS A 207 10.30 9.93 5.88
CA LYS A 207 11.74 9.83 5.63
C LYS A 207 12.10 9.59 4.16
N ASP A 208 11.09 9.31 3.31
CA ASP A 208 11.24 8.90 1.90
C ASP A 208 11.85 7.49 1.82
N THR A 209 11.22 6.58 1.07
CA THR A 209 11.65 5.16 0.95
C THR A 209 12.95 4.98 0.15
N ASN A 210 13.57 6.06 -0.35
CA ASN A 210 14.82 6.00 -1.13
C ASN A 210 16.06 6.40 -0.29
N PRO A 211 16.89 5.44 0.17
CA PRO A 211 18.01 5.67 1.08
C PRO A 211 19.14 6.53 0.51
N ILE A 212 19.19 6.76 -0.81
CA ILE A 212 20.22 7.59 -1.46
C ILE A 212 19.92 9.09 -1.29
N VAL A 213 18.64 9.47 -1.15
CA VAL A 213 18.22 10.88 -0.99
C VAL A 213 18.41 11.36 0.45
N GLY A 214 18.19 10.48 1.44
CA GLY A 214 18.37 10.79 2.87
C GLY A 214 19.81 11.16 3.26
N PHE A 215 20.81 10.76 2.48
CA PHE A 215 22.21 11.16 2.70
C PHE A 215 22.54 12.53 2.07
N LEU A 216 21.88 12.91 0.97
CA LEU A 216 22.13 14.16 0.23
C LEU A 216 21.37 15.37 0.80
N SER A 217 20.30 15.15 1.57
CA SER A 217 19.51 16.22 2.20
C SER A 217 20.25 16.95 3.34
N ARG A 218 21.26 16.32 3.98
CA ARG A 218 22.00 16.92 5.11
C ARG A 218 22.86 18.14 4.78
N VAL A 219 23.17 18.37 3.51
CA VAL A 219 24.08 19.46 3.08
C VAL A 219 23.33 20.60 2.41
N ARG A 220 22.00 20.51 2.23
CA ARG A 220 21.22 21.50 1.50
C ARG A 220 20.58 22.50 2.48
N PRO A 221 20.83 23.82 2.34
CA PRO A 221 20.07 24.81 3.09
C PRO A 221 18.58 24.73 2.72
N PRO A 222 17.65 25.08 3.65
CA PRO A 222 16.23 25.17 3.33
C PRO A 222 16.02 26.09 2.13
N TRP A 223 15.11 25.70 1.23
CA TRP A 223 14.84 26.44 -0.01
C TRP A 223 13.97 27.69 0.23
N GLN A 224 14.30 28.47 1.27
CA GLN A 224 13.69 29.75 1.61
C GLN A 224 14.57 30.96 1.23
N GLY A 225 15.75 30.73 0.65
CA GLY A 225 16.66 31.80 0.20
C GLY A 225 16.14 32.61 -1.00
N PRO A 226 16.67 33.84 -1.23
CA PRO A 226 16.31 34.65 -2.38
C PRO A 226 16.74 33.98 -3.70
N GLY A 227 15.83 33.93 -4.69
CA GLY A 227 16.11 33.44 -6.05
C GLY A 227 15.10 32.40 -6.57
N ILE A 228 15.43 31.78 -7.71
CA ILE A 228 14.62 30.79 -8.46
C ILE A 228 14.31 29.48 -7.69
N PHE A 229 14.80 29.36 -6.46
CA PHE A 229 14.67 28.17 -5.63
C PHE A 229 13.63 28.31 -4.51
N LYS A 230 13.10 29.52 -4.27
CA LYS A 230 12.02 29.72 -3.31
C LYS A 230 10.81 28.86 -3.69
N ILE A 231 10.35 28.03 -2.76
CA ILE A 231 9.07 27.34 -2.89
C ILE A 231 7.99 28.31 -2.39
N ASN A 232 7.22 28.85 -3.32
CA ASN A 232 6.00 29.61 -3.05
C ASN A 232 4.78 28.68 -3.15
N ASP A 233 3.60 29.23 -2.85
CA ASP A 233 2.33 28.49 -2.87
C ASP A 233 2.11 27.73 -4.19
N ASP A 234 2.28 28.43 -5.31
CA ASP A 234 2.10 27.84 -6.65
C ASP A 234 3.05 26.68 -6.90
N ARG A 235 4.32 26.81 -6.50
CA ARG A 235 5.30 25.75 -6.67
C ARG A 235 5.04 24.57 -5.76
N PHE A 236 4.57 24.80 -4.53
CA PHE A 236 4.18 23.72 -3.63
C PHE A 236 3.05 22.90 -4.24
N LEU A 237 1.94 23.56 -4.59
CA LEU A 237 0.75 22.92 -5.13
C LEU A 237 0.99 22.31 -6.52
N PHE A 238 1.86 22.93 -7.33
CA PHE A 238 2.28 22.39 -8.61
C PHE A 238 3.07 21.08 -8.44
N ARG A 239 4.01 21.03 -7.49
CA ARG A 239 4.78 19.81 -7.24
C ARG A 239 3.89 18.67 -6.74
N VAL A 240 2.95 18.95 -5.83
CA VAL A 240 1.97 17.94 -5.38
C VAL A 240 1.15 17.40 -6.55
N ALA A 241 0.60 18.28 -7.39
CA ALA A 241 -0.24 17.87 -8.51
C ALA A 241 0.51 17.08 -9.61
N ASN A 242 1.78 17.40 -9.86
CA ASN A 242 2.53 16.83 -10.98
C ASN A 242 3.50 15.70 -10.59
N GLU A 243 4.02 15.68 -9.36
CA GLU A 243 4.98 14.65 -8.92
C GLU A 243 4.27 13.42 -8.32
N GLY A 244 3.02 13.56 -7.85
CA GLY A 244 2.29 12.48 -7.16
C GLY A 244 1.27 11.73 -8.02
N GLY A 245 1.24 11.94 -9.34
CA GLY A 245 0.31 11.24 -10.23
C GLY A 245 -1.18 11.52 -9.94
N MET A 246 -1.51 12.74 -9.49
CA MET A 246 -2.83 13.10 -8.98
C MET A 246 -3.95 12.72 -9.98
N PRO A 247 -5.03 12.05 -9.53
CA PRO A 247 -6.18 11.76 -10.38
C PRO A 247 -6.81 13.04 -10.93
N PRO A 248 -7.30 13.04 -12.20
CA PRO A 248 -7.75 14.26 -12.88
C PRO A 248 -9.01 14.90 -12.28
N ASN A 249 -9.76 14.15 -11.46
CA ASN A 249 -11.01 14.55 -10.83
C ASN A 249 -10.84 15.00 -9.37
N VAL A 250 -9.61 15.04 -8.84
CA VAL A 250 -9.33 15.36 -7.45
C VAL A 250 -8.74 16.76 -7.34
N ASP A 251 -9.20 17.54 -6.36
CA ASP A 251 -8.67 18.88 -6.13
C ASP A 251 -7.35 18.84 -5.35
N ARG A 252 -6.35 19.57 -5.86
CA ARG A 252 -5.00 19.58 -5.29
C ARG A 252 -4.95 20.18 -3.89
N GLU A 253 -5.75 21.21 -3.60
CA GLU A 253 -5.77 21.83 -2.28
C GLU A 253 -6.49 20.91 -1.27
N GLN A 254 -7.52 20.20 -1.72
CA GLN A 254 -8.19 19.17 -0.93
C GLN A 254 -7.24 18.03 -0.53
N VAL A 255 -6.40 17.55 -1.46
CA VAL A 255 -5.36 16.53 -1.15
C VAL A 255 -4.39 17.05 -0.10
N VAL A 256 -3.87 18.26 -0.28
CA VAL A 256 -2.92 18.86 0.67
C VAL A 256 -3.56 19.02 2.04
N LYS A 257 -4.81 19.50 2.11
CA LYS A 257 -5.58 19.58 3.36
C LYS A 257 -5.81 18.22 4.01
N ALA A 258 -6.14 17.20 3.22
CA ALA A 258 -6.36 15.85 3.73
C ALA A 258 -5.10 15.29 4.40
N VAL A 259 -3.93 15.44 3.74
CA VAL A 259 -2.65 15.05 4.30
C VAL A 259 -2.34 15.86 5.56
N PHE A 260 -2.46 17.19 5.51
CA PHE A 260 -2.22 18.05 6.68
C PHE A 260 -3.09 17.68 7.88
N SER A 261 -4.38 17.47 7.64
CA SER A 261 -5.34 17.10 8.68
C SER A 261 -4.98 15.74 9.29
N ALA A 262 -4.61 14.76 8.45
CA ALA A 262 -4.16 13.46 8.92
C ALA A 262 -2.86 13.56 9.73
N THR A 263 -1.88 14.33 9.26
CA THR A 263 -0.59 14.52 9.94
C THR A 263 -0.75 15.23 11.28
N LYS A 264 -1.61 16.24 11.39
CA LYS A 264 -1.83 16.97 12.65
C LYS A 264 -2.36 16.09 13.78
N ASP A 265 -3.16 15.08 13.45
CA ASP A 265 -3.67 14.13 14.46
C ASP A 265 -2.53 13.36 15.15
N GLU A 266 -1.35 13.32 14.51
CA GLU A 266 -0.19 12.51 14.90
C GLU A 266 0.93 13.38 15.51
N LEU A 267 0.69 14.68 15.67
CA LEU A 267 1.71 15.65 16.08
C LEU A 267 1.28 16.44 17.32
N SER A 268 2.26 16.80 18.15
CA SER A 268 2.02 17.71 19.26
C SER A 268 1.65 19.12 18.76
N GLN A 269 0.97 19.91 19.61
CA GLN A 269 0.64 21.30 19.29
C GLN A 269 1.89 22.16 19.04
N GLU A 270 3.00 21.86 19.73
CA GLU A 270 4.28 22.52 19.50
C GLU A 270 4.79 22.28 18.07
N ARG A 271 4.76 21.01 17.63
CA ARG A 271 5.18 20.64 16.27
C ARG A 271 4.28 21.21 15.20
N ILE A 272 2.97 21.22 15.43
CA ILE A 272 1.99 21.81 14.52
C ILE A 272 2.26 23.31 14.33
N ALA A 273 2.56 24.02 15.42
CA ALA A 273 2.89 25.44 15.37
C ALA A 273 4.24 25.69 14.68
N GLU A 274 5.26 24.86 14.94
CA GLU A 274 6.56 24.98 14.30
C GLU A 274 6.46 24.78 12.78
N ILE A 275 5.78 23.73 12.31
CA ILE A 275 5.57 23.46 10.88
C ILE A 275 4.93 24.67 10.19
N ALA A 276 3.92 25.29 10.80
CA ALA A 276 3.22 26.44 10.23
C ALA A 276 4.16 27.62 9.92
N THR A 277 5.26 27.79 10.66
CA THR A 277 6.23 28.87 10.42
C THR A 277 7.02 28.68 9.12
N TRP A 278 7.13 27.45 8.61
CA TRP A 278 7.86 27.12 7.40
C TRP A 278 7.01 27.20 6.12
N LEU A 279 5.68 27.15 6.25
CA LEU A 279 4.75 27.08 5.12
C LEU A 279 4.47 28.46 4.51
N PRO A 280 4.44 28.58 3.17
CA PRO A 280 4.14 29.84 2.49
C PRO A 280 2.64 30.16 2.50
N GLY A 281 2.31 31.46 2.40
CA GLY A 281 1.00 32.05 2.12
C GLY A 281 -0.23 31.13 2.16
N ARG A 282 -0.71 30.71 0.98
CA ARG A 282 -1.88 29.85 0.82
C ARG A 282 -1.68 28.47 1.42
N VAL A 283 -0.50 27.87 1.30
CA VAL A 283 -0.23 26.54 1.88
C VAL A 283 -0.35 26.57 3.41
N ARG A 284 0.09 27.65 4.04
CA ARG A 284 -0.10 27.88 5.48
C ARG A 284 -1.57 28.03 5.85
N GLN A 285 -2.37 28.70 5.03
CA GLN A 285 -3.82 28.75 5.24
C GLN A 285 -4.45 27.35 5.15
N LEU A 286 -4.06 26.56 4.15
CA LEU A 286 -4.51 25.17 4.04
C LEU A 286 -4.11 24.36 5.28
N TRP A 287 -2.90 24.58 5.81
CA TRP A 287 -2.47 23.99 7.07
C TRP A 287 -3.35 24.44 8.23
N GLU A 288 -3.59 25.73 8.42
CA GLU A 288 -4.43 26.25 9.51
C GLU A 288 -5.90 25.75 9.43
N GLU A 289 -6.44 25.60 8.22
CA GLU A 289 -7.82 25.16 7.95
C GLU A 289 -8.05 23.64 8.03
N ALA A 290 -6.98 22.83 7.96
CA ALA A 290 -7.02 21.37 7.97
C ALA A 290 -7.16 20.78 9.38
#